data_AF-A0A421CHF5-F1
#
_entry.id   AF-A0A421CHF5-F1
#
_cell.length_a   1.000
_cell.length_b   1.000
_cell.length_c   1.000
_cell.angle_alpha   90.00
_cell.angle_beta   90.00
_cell.angle_gamma   90.00
#
_symmetry.space_group_name_H-M   'P 1'
#
loop_
_entity.id
_entity.type
_entity.pdbx_description
1 polymer ?
#
loop_
_entity_poly.entity_id
_entity_poly.type
_entity_poly.pdbx_seq_one_letter_code
_entity_poly.pdbx_strand_id
1 'polypeptide(L)'
;MQQGEEKGRKWWSTFVTTPSNDKILGDKLTAFAPNTTGIPYDAKKGMEICKQLFDIATIFDYHKNTRTVRDTFMRVALAEAHYRGMESLTPKDILKDAFATALLIGTRGKREPDHYRELDSGRSRLSSHILGFNYKQTKFFSDAAKVAYLAACLLGETDATFRWSGDEFFERIVDESFTFLNKLSAVSPEAFAYFSKSVEQIAKLSGIQ
;
A
#
# COMPACT_ATOMS: atom_id res chain seq x y z
N MET A 1 36.73 -11.80 56.75
CA MET A 1 36.59 -10.92 55.57
C MET A 1 35.62 -11.59 54.62
N GLN A 2 34.46 -10.95 54.38
CA GLN A 2 33.37 -11.47 53.55
C GLN A 2 33.80 -11.57 52.08
N GLN A 3 33.69 -12.76 51.50
CA GLN A 3 33.65 -12.93 50.05
C GLN A 3 32.19 -12.68 49.61
N GLY A 4 31.98 -11.60 48.85
CA GLY A 4 30.70 -11.31 48.23
C GLY A 4 30.50 -12.19 47.00
N GLU A 5 29.47 -13.04 47.03
CA GLU A 5 28.97 -13.72 45.84
C GLU A 5 28.28 -12.71 44.92
N GLU A 6 28.93 -12.35 43.82
CA GLU A 6 28.24 -11.70 42.69
C GLU A 6 27.33 -12.73 42.01
N LYS A 7 26.05 -12.74 42.40
CA LYS A 7 25.00 -13.44 41.67
C LYS A 7 24.81 -12.77 40.30
N GLY A 8 25.46 -13.33 39.28
CA GLY A 8 25.28 -12.93 37.88
C GLY A 8 23.80 -12.96 37.49
N ARG A 9 23.25 -11.79 37.09
CA ARG A 9 21.88 -11.68 36.59
C ARG A 9 21.75 -12.47 35.29
N LYS A 10 20.96 -13.54 35.33
CA LYS A 10 20.59 -14.34 34.17
C LYS A 10 19.44 -13.64 33.43
N TRP A 11 19.75 -12.98 32.32
CA TRP A 11 18.73 -12.46 31.40
C TRP A 11 18.10 -13.61 30.62
N TRP A 12 16.78 -13.71 30.61
CA TRP A 12 16.06 -14.63 29.74
C TRP A 12 16.08 -14.10 28.30
N SER A 13 16.47 -14.95 27.37
CA SER A 13 16.33 -14.71 25.93
C SER A 13 15.08 -15.42 25.44
N THR A 14 14.17 -14.69 24.79
CA THR A 14 12.97 -15.23 24.15
C THR A 14 13.11 -15.11 22.65
N PHE A 15 13.03 -16.23 21.93
CA PHE A 15 13.00 -16.27 20.48
C PHE A 15 11.55 -16.35 20.00
N VAL A 16 11.16 -15.49 19.06
CA VAL A 16 9.83 -15.48 18.47
C VAL A 16 9.97 -15.63 16.95
N THR A 17 9.21 -16.57 16.38
CA THR A 17 9.13 -16.74 14.93
C THR A 17 8.15 -15.71 14.36
N THR A 18 8.60 -14.91 13.41
CA THR A 18 7.77 -13.89 12.74
C THR A 18 7.66 -14.17 11.24
N PRO A 19 6.55 -13.78 10.59
CA PRO A 19 6.47 -13.79 9.13
C PRO A 19 7.52 -12.86 8.49
N SER A 20 7.86 -13.13 7.23
CA SER A 20 8.73 -12.24 6.44
C SER A 20 7.98 -10.96 6.03
N ASN A 21 8.72 -9.89 5.74
CA ASN A 21 8.17 -8.64 5.20
C ASN A 21 7.27 -8.89 3.98
N ASP A 22 7.67 -9.79 3.08
CA ASP A 22 6.88 -10.13 1.88
C ASP A 22 5.51 -10.74 2.23
N LYS A 23 5.45 -11.61 3.24
CA LYS A 23 4.18 -12.20 3.71
C LYS A 23 3.30 -11.15 4.38
N ILE A 24 3.89 -10.32 5.25
CA ILE A 24 3.15 -9.24 5.93
C ILE A 24 2.59 -8.25 4.89
N LEU A 25 3.37 -7.92 3.85
CA LEU A 25 2.94 -7.02 2.79
C LEU A 25 1.72 -7.55 2.03
N GLY A 26 1.73 -8.84 1.68
CA GLY A 26 0.62 -9.49 0.98
C GLY A 26 -0.65 -9.52 1.83
N ASP A 27 -0.53 -9.82 3.11
CA ASP A 27 -1.64 -9.80 4.08
C ASP A 27 -2.24 -8.38 4.22
N LYS A 28 -1.39 -7.40 4.51
CA LYS A 28 -1.78 -5.99 4.69
C LYS A 28 -2.50 -5.41 3.49
N LEU A 29 -2.09 -5.76 2.28
CA LEU A 29 -2.72 -5.28 1.05
C LEU A 29 -4.19 -5.70 0.94
N THR A 30 -4.59 -6.86 1.47
CA THR A 30 -6.01 -7.29 1.46
C THR A 30 -6.91 -6.41 2.34
N ALA A 31 -6.34 -5.83 3.41
CA ALA A 31 -7.04 -4.96 4.35
C ALA A 31 -7.21 -3.51 3.84
N PHE A 32 -6.51 -3.12 2.78
CA PHE A 32 -6.54 -1.77 2.21
C PHE A 32 -7.61 -1.56 1.13
N ALA A 33 -8.35 -2.60 0.72
CA ALA A 33 -9.32 -2.54 -0.37
C ALA A 33 -10.77 -2.31 0.15
N PRO A 34 -11.24 -1.05 0.28
CA PRO A 34 -12.42 -0.69 1.08
C PRO A 34 -13.76 -1.12 0.48
N ASN A 35 -13.86 -1.32 -0.83
CA ASN A 35 -15.10 -1.77 -1.49
C ASN A 35 -15.20 -3.30 -1.54
N THR A 36 -14.17 -4.01 -1.07
CA THR A 36 -14.08 -5.48 -1.10
C THR A 36 -13.78 -6.03 0.29
N THR A 37 -12.56 -6.54 0.52
CA THR A 37 -12.19 -7.25 1.76
C THR A 37 -11.61 -6.35 2.84
N GLY A 38 -11.32 -5.09 2.52
CA GLY A 38 -10.67 -4.16 3.41
C GLY A 38 -11.62 -3.47 4.40
N ILE A 39 -11.10 -2.42 5.02
CA ILE A 39 -11.88 -1.56 5.91
C ILE A 39 -12.80 -0.69 5.04
N PRO A 40 -14.13 -0.79 5.19
CA PRO A 40 -15.06 -0.09 4.30
C PRO A 40 -15.04 1.43 4.51
N TYR A 41 -15.32 2.16 3.42
CA TYR A 41 -15.68 3.57 3.48
C TYR A 41 -16.93 3.80 4.34
N ASP A 42 -17.14 5.05 4.76
CA ASP A 42 -18.30 5.51 5.53
C ASP A 42 -18.48 4.85 6.90
N ALA A 43 -17.59 3.94 7.29
CA ALA A 43 -17.56 3.31 8.61
C ALA A 43 -16.89 4.21 9.67
N LYS A 44 -16.57 5.47 9.32
CA LYS A 44 -15.76 6.42 10.13
C LYS A 44 -14.35 5.86 10.43
N LYS A 45 -13.85 5.02 9.53
CA LYS A 45 -12.58 4.29 9.69
C LYS A 45 -11.50 4.72 8.68
N GLY A 46 -11.64 5.91 8.09
CA GLY A 46 -10.61 6.48 7.22
C GLY A 46 -9.19 6.50 7.83
N MET A 47 -9.05 6.71 9.14
CA MET A 47 -7.73 6.65 9.80
C MET A 47 -7.13 5.24 9.76
N GLU A 48 -7.95 4.21 9.96
CA GLU A 48 -7.56 2.81 9.90
C GLU A 48 -7.18 2.39 8.47
N ILE A 49 -7.89 2.89 7.45
CA ILE A 49 -7.49 2.72 6.03
C ILE A 49 -6.11 3.36 5.80
N CYS A 50 -5.91 4.59 6.28
CA CYS A 50 -4.62 5.28 6.16
C CYS A 50 -3.48 4.58 6.92
N LYS A 51 -3.77 3.88 8.03
CA LYS A 51 -2.79 3.04 8.72
C LYS A 51 -2.35 1.87 7.84
N GLN A 52 -3.29 1.18 7.18
CA GLN A 52 -2.93 0.12 6.25
C GLN A 52 -2.08 0.66 5.10
N LEU A 53 -2.47 1.81 4.52
CA LEU A 53 -1.68 2.47 3.48
C LEU A 53 -0.23 2.74 3.92
N PHE A 54 -0.08 3.34 5.10
CA PHE A 54 1.22 3.68 5.66
C PHE A 54 2.08 2.43 5.91
N ASP A 55 1.50 1.39 6.50
CA ASP A 55 2.17 0.11 6.76
C ASP A 55 2.63 -0.54 5.44
N ILE A 56 1.73 -0.63 4.44
CA ILE A 56 2.04 -1.23 3.13
C ILE A 56 3.19 -0.47 2.46
N ALA A 57 3.10 0.86 2.38
CA ALA A 57 4.13 1.68 1.75
C ALA A 57 5.48 1.56 2.48
N THR A 58 5.47 1.46 3.81
CA THR A 58 6.68 1.28 4.62
C THR A 58 7.30 -0.10 4.40
N ILE A 59 6.50 -1.17 4.41
CA ILE A 59 7.00 -2.54 4.22
C ILE A 59 7.44 -2.76 2.77
N PHE A 60 6.77 -2.11 1.80
CA PHE A 60 7.12 -2.14 0.39
C PHE A 60 8.59 -1.75 0.16
N ASP A 61 9.12 -0.78 0.89
CA ASP A 61 10.52 -0.37 0.72
C ASP A 61 11.51 -1.49 1.08
N TYR A 62 11.11 -2.46 1.89
CA TYR A 62 11.94 -3.59 2.35
C TYR A 62 11.58 -4.94 1.74
N HIS A 63 10.54 -5.01 0.89
CA HIS A 63 10.14 -6.26 0.26
C HIS A 63 11.20 -6.72 -0.75
N LYS A 64 11.37 -8.04 -0.86
CA LYS A 64 12.39 -8.67 -1.70
C LYS A 64 11.81 -9.63 -2.72
N ASN A 65 10.69 -10.29 -2.39
CA ASN A 65 10.12 -11.34 -3.22
C ASN A 65 8.65 -11.06 -3.52
N THR A 66 8.38 -10.43 -4.66
CA THR A 66 7.02 -10.13 -5.14
C THR A 66 6.16 -11.37 -5.29
N ARG A 67 6.74 -12.52 -5.67
CA ARG A 67 6.00 -13.79 -5.75
C ARG A 67 5.49 -14.22 -4.37
N THR A 68 6.29 -14.07 -3.32
CA THR A 68 5.83 -14.37 -1.94
C THR A 68 4.72 -13.43 -1.50
N VAL A 69 4.81 -12.14 -1.86
CA VAL A 69 3.73 -11.16 -1.63
C VAL A 69 2.45 -11.62 -2.33
N ARG A 70 2.54 -11.97 -3.61
CA ARG A 70 1.42 -12.44 -4.43
C ARG A 70 0.79 -13.70 -3.85
N ASP A 71 1.58 -14.74 -3.61
CA ASP A 71 1.08 -16.03 -3.13
C ASP A 71 0.39 -15.89 -1.76
N THR A 72 0.91 -15.00 -0.90
CA THR A 72 0.28 -14.68 0.38
C THR A 72 -1.02 -13.91 0.17
N PHE A 73 -0.99 -12.85 -0.64
CA PHE A 73 -2.17 -12.05 -0.98
C PHE A 73 -3.30 -12.94 -1.52
N MET A 74 -3.01 -13.80 -2.51
CA MET A 74 -4.03 -14.68 -3.12
C MET A 74 -4.71 -15.59 -2.08
N ARG A 75 -3.93 -16.14 -1.13
CA ARG A 75 -4.48 -17.01 -0.08
C ARG A 75 -5.32 -16.23 0.93
N VAL A 76 -4.82 -15.09 1.41
CA VAL A 76 -5.52 -14.26 2.41
C VAL A 76 -6.76 -13.62 1.80
N ALA A 77 -6.68 -13.10 0.58
CA ALA A 77 -7.78 -12.45 -0.13
C ALA A 77 -9.00 -13.37 -0.27
N LEU A 78 -8.78 -14.64 -0.65
CA LEU A 78 -9.84 -15.64 -0.73
C LEU A 78 -10.46 -15.94 0.63
N ALA A 79 -9.65 -16.09 1.67
CA ALA A 79 -10.14 -16.33 3.03
C ALA A 79 -10.97 -15.15 3.54
N GLU A 80 -10.49 -13.92 3.39
CA GLU A 80 -11.19 -12.70 3.80
C GLU A 80 -12.50 -12.49 3.03
N ALA A 81 -12.51 -12.72 1.71
CA ALA A 81 -13.71 -12.65 0.89
C ALA A 81 -14.77 -13.66 1.36
N HIS A 82 -14.35 -14.89 1.67
CA HIS A 82 -15.23 -15.91 2.23
C HIS A 82 -15.79 -15.51 3.60
N TYR A 83 -14.95 -15.03 4.52
CA TYR A 83 -15.41 -14.55 5.85
C TYR A 83 -16.43 -13.41 5.76
N ARG A 84 -16.40 -12.62 4.69
CA ARG A 84 -17.34 -11.52 4.43
C ARG A 84 -18.58 -11.92 3.63
N GLY A 85 -18.72 -13.21 3.27
CA GLY A 85 -19.82 -13.70 2.44
C GLY A 85 -19.76 -13.21 0.99
N MET A 86 -18.58 -12.80 0.51
CA MET A 86 -18.35 -12.27 -0.84
C MET A 86 -17.69 -13.32 -1.74
N GLU A 87 -18.33 -14.49 -1.86
CA GLU A 87 -17.75 -15.67 -2.54
C GLU A 87 -17.52 -15.48 -4.05
N SER A 88 -18.14 -14.47 -4.66
CA SER A 88 -17.95 -14.12 -6.07
C SER A 88 -16.72 -13.24 -6.32
N LEU A 89 -16.12 -12.65 -5.28
CA LEU A 89 -14.94 -11.79 -5.45
C LEU A 89 -13.71 -12.62 -5.79
N THR A 90 -13.01 -12.21 -6.84
CA THR A 90 -11.69 -12.74 -7.15
C THR A 90 -10.60 -11.92 -6.48
N PRO A 91 -9.41 -12.48 -6.22
CA PRO A 91 -8.25 -11.70 -5.79
C PRO A 91 -7.91 -10.54 -6.74
N LYS A 92 -8.21 -10.69 -8.04
CA LYS A 92 -8.03 -9.61 -9.02
C LYS A 92 -8.96 -8.43 -8.75
N ASP A 93 -10.19 -8.67 -8.30
CA ASP A 93 -11.14 -7.60 -7.97
C ASP A 93 -10.68 -6.82 -6.74
N ILE A 94 -10.13 -7.51 -5.73
CA ILE A 94 -9.54 -6.89 -4.54
C ILE A 94 -8.31 -6.04 -4.90
N LEU A 95 -7.44 -6.53 -5.80
CA LEU A 95 -6.31 -5.73 -6.29
C LEU A 95 -6.75 -4.50 -7.08
N LYS A 96 -7.81 -4.62 -7.90
CA LYS A 96 -8.39 -3.47 -8.62
C LYS A 96 -8.96 -2.43 -7.66
N ASP A 97 -9.60 -2.87 -6.58
CA ASP A 97 -10.12 -1.97 -5.54
C ASP A 97 -9.00 -1.27 -4.77
N ALA A 98 -7.94 -1.99 -4.39
CA ALA A 98 -6.75 -1.39 -3.80
C ALA A 98 -6.09 -0.36 -4.75
N PHE A 99 -5.96 -0.70 -6.03
CA PHE A 99 -5.45 0.20 -7.06
C PHE A 99 -6.32 1.45 -7.22
N ALA A 100 -7.65 1.27 -7.32
CA ALA A 100 -8.60 2.38 -7.46
C ALA A 100 -8.57 3.31 -6.25
N THR A 101 -8.47 2.75 -5.04
CA THR A 101 -8.34 3.52 -3.80
C THR A 101 -7.03 4.31 -3.73
N ALA A 102 -5.92 3.71 -4.15
CA ALA A 102 -4.66 4.42 -4.28
C ALA A 102 -4.73 5.56 -5.33
N LEU A 103 -5.37 5.29 -6.48
CA LEU A 103 -5.59 6.28 -7.53
C LEU A 103 -6.45 7.43 -7.05
N LEU A 104 -7.50 7.15 -6.27
CA LEU A 104 -8.37 8.16 -5.66
C LEU A 104 -7.56 9.20 -4.89
N ILE A 105 -6.60 8.75 -4.08
CA ILE A 105 -5.67 9.60 -3.33
C ILE A 105 -4.80 10.43 -4.28
N GLY A 106 -4.17 9.79 -5.28
CA GLY A 106 -3.33 10.48 -6.27
C GLY A 106 -4.09 11.53 -7.10
N THR A 107 -5.38 11.31 -7.35
CA THR A 107 -6.26 12.24 -8.07
C THR A 107 -6.85 13.35 -7.22
N ARG A 108 -6.72 13.24 -5.89
CA ARG A 108 -7.42 14.09 -4.90
C ARG A 108 -8.94 14.05 -5.03
N GLY A 109 -9.50 12.85 -5.18
CA GLY A 109 -10.96 12.70 -5.19
C GLY A 109 -11.62 13.13 -6.49
N LYS A 110 -10.93 13.10 -7.64
CA LYS A 110 -11.47 13.61 -8.91
C LYS A 110 -12.83 12.99 -9.26
N ARG A 111 -13.01 11.69 -8.97
CA ARG A 111 -14.27 10.96 -9.23
C ARG A 111 -15.11 10.76 -7.97
N GLU A 112 -14.48 10.53 -6.82
CA GLU A 112 -15.16 10.24 -5.55
C GLU A 112 -14.67 11.20 -4.44
N PRO A 113 -15.11 12.46 -4.46
CA PRO A 113 -14.58 13.48 -3.56
C PRO A 113 -14.89 13.20 -2.08
N ASP A 114 -16.01 12.54 -1.77
CA ASP A 114 -16.39 12.21 -0.39
C ASP A 114 -15.49 11.13 0.22
N HIS A 115 -15.25 10.03 -0.51
CA HIS A 115 -14.27 9.02 -0.10
C HIS A 115 -12.87 9.61 0.07
N TYR A 116 -12.46 10.53 -0.82
CA TYR A 116 -11.19 11.24 -0.64
C TYR A 116 -11.16 12.13 0.61
N ARG A 117 -12.26 12.83 0.94
CA ARG A 117 -12.36 13.63 2.17
C ARG A 117 -12.26 12.75 3.42
N GLU A 118 -12.88 11.56 3.42
CA GLU A 118 -12.73 10.60 4.51
C GLU A 118 -11.25 10.20 4.69
N LEU A 119 -10.57 9.86 3.59
CA LEU A 119 -9.16 9.48 3.62
C LEU A 119 -8.24 10.63 4.04
N ASP A 120 -8.45 11.85 3.55
CA ASP A 120 -7.61 13.01 3.90
C ASP A 120 -7.82 13.45 5.37
N SER A 121 -9.05 13.32 5.87
CA SER A 121 -9.36 13.45 7.31
C SER A 121 -8.67 12.36 8.13
N GLY A 122 -8.73 11.10 7.65
CA GLY A 122 -8.03 9.96 8.23
C GLY A 122 -6.52 10.17 8.32
N ARG A 123 -5.89 10.65 7.24
CA ARG A 123 -4.47 11.05 7.19
C ARG A 123 -4.15 12.10 8.24
N SER A 124 -4.98 13.13 8.34
CA SER A 124 -4.77 14.23 9.29
C SER A 124 -4.78 13.73 10.75
N ARG A 125 -5.71 12.82 11.08
CA ARG A 125 -5.77 12.16 12.40
C ARG A 125 -4.60 11.20 12.63
N LEU A 126 -4.19 10.45 11.62
CA LEU A 126 -3.06 9.54 11.69
C LEU A 126 -1.74 10.28 11.97
N SER A 127 -1.60 11.52 11.52
CA SER A 127 -0.38 12.31 11.71
C SER A 127 0.03 12.49 13.17
N SER A 128 -0.90 12.43 14.14
CA SER A 128 -0.56 12.51 15.58
C SER A 128 -0.15 11.16 16.19
N HIS A 129 -0.35 10.05 15.47
CA HIS A 129 -0.07 8.70 15.94
C HIS A 129 1.26 8.15 15.40
N ILE A 130 1.81 8.77 14.36
CA ILE A 130 3.11 8.38 13.80
C ILE A 130 4.21 9.10 14.57
N LEU A 131 5.08 8.32 15.22
CA LEU A 131 6.18 8.86 16.00
C LEU A 131 7.25 9.46 15.07
N GLY A 132 7.63 10.71 15.33
CA GLY A 132 8.81 11.33 14.74
C GLY A 132 8.61 12.05 13.40
N PHE A 133 7.41 12.06 12.81
CA PHE A 133 7.13 12.93 11.65
C PHE A 133 5.64 13.16 11.39
N ASN A 134 5.33 14.33 10.83
CA ASN A 134 3.99 14.64 10.34
C ASN A 134 3.70 13.91 9.03
N TYR A 135 2.54 13.25 8.93
CA TYR A 135 2.12 12.56 7.69
C TYR A 135 1.61 13.59 6.66
N LYS A 136 2.58 14.25 6.03
CA LYS A 136 2.36 15.29 5.03
C LYS A 136 1.67 14.73 3.80
N GLN A 137 0.97 15.61 3.10
CA GLN A 137 0.21 15.26 1.91
C GLN A 137 1.11 14.74 0.76
N THR A 138 2.34 15.23 0.63
CA THR A 138 3.32 14.70 -0.35
C THR A 138 3.66 13.23 -0.10
N LYS A 139 3.87 12.86 1.18
CA LYS A 139 4.10 11.47 1.58
C LYS A 139 2.85 10.61 1.40
N PHE A 140 1.67 11.17 1.66
CA PHE A 140 0.42 10.46 1.40
C PHE A 140 0.25 10.10 -0.08
N PHE A 141 0.66 10.99 -0.99
CA PHE A 141 0.66 10.68 -2.42
C PHE A 141 1.72 9.64 -2.80
N SER A 142 2.93 9.70 -2.26
CA SER A 142 3.98 8.69 -2.57
C SER A 142 3.60 7.32 -2.03
N ASP A 143 3.05 7.25 -0.81
CA ASP A 143 2.60 6.00 -0.20
C ASP A 143 1.47 5.38 -1.04
N ALA A 144 0.48 6.18 -1.47
CA ALA A 144 -0.56 5.72 -2.39
C ALA A 144 0.02 5.22 -3.72
N ALA A 145 0.97 5.94 -4.30
CA ALA A 145 1.59 5.56 -5.57
C ALA A 145 2.34 4.22 -5.48
N LYS A 146 3.03 3.95 -4.36
CA LYS A 146 3.69 2.65 -4.09
C LYS A 146 2.67 1.51 -4.05
N VAL A 147 1.52 1.73 -3.40
CA VAL A 147 0.45 0.72 -3.36
C VAL A 147 -0.17 0.49 -4.74
N ALA A 148 -0.41 1.55 -5.52
CA ALA A 148 -0.87 1.42 -6.90
C ALA A 148 0.11 0.60 -7.76
N TYR A 149 1.42 0.86 -7.61
CA TYR A 149 2.45 0.13 -8.35
C TYR A 149 2.51 -1.34 -7.95
N LEU A 150 2.48 -1.63 -6.64
CA LEU A 150 2.42 -3.00 -6.15
C LEU A 150 1.18 -3.73 -6.68
N ALA A 151 0.00 -3.14 -6.57
CA ALA A 151 -1.24 -3.74 -7.04
C ALA A 151 -1.20 -4.01 -8.56
N ALA A 152 -0.68 -3.07 -9.35
CA ALA A 152 -0.53 -3.24 -10.79
C ALA A 152 0.46 -4.37 -11.17
N CYS A 153 1.59 -4.47 -10.48
CA CYS A 153 2.54 -5.58 -10.65
C CYS A 153 1.91 -6.93 -10.28
N LEU A 154 1.17 -7.01 -9.18
CA LEU A 154 0.49 -8.25 -8.77
C LEU A 154 -0.60 -8.65 -9.77
N LEU A 155 -1.35 -7.69 -10.32
CA LEU A 155 -2.32 -7.93 -11.40
C LEU A 155 -1.66 -8.44 -12.68
N GLY A 156 -0.50 -7.88 -13.03
CA GLY A 156 0.29 -8.27 -14.20
C GLY A 156 1.21 -9.46 -13.99
N GLU A 157 1.19 -10.06 -12.80
CA GLU A 157 2.08 -11.14 -12.41
C GLU A 157 3.58 -10.83 -12.61
N THR A 158 3.95 -9.54 -12.52
CA THR A 158 5.33 -9.04 -12.66
C THR A 158 5.96 -8.71 -11.31
N ASP A 159 7.28 -8.56 -11.29
CA ASP A 159 8.01 -8.17 -10.08
C ASP A 159 7.95 -6.66 -9.81
N ALA A 160 7.67 -6.29 -8.55
CA ALA A 160 7.57 -4.90 -8.10
C ALA A 160 8.93 -4.33 -7.66
N THR A 161 9.92 -4.35 -8.55
CA THR A 161 11.33 -4.02 -8.23
C THR A 161 11.65 -2.54 -8.25
N PHE A 162 10.80 -1.70 -8.83
CA PHE A 162 11.08 -0.27 -8.99
C PHE A 162 11.23 0.43 -7.62
N ARG A 163 12.31 1.20 -7.46
CA ARG A 163 12.60 2.05 -6.31
C ARG A 163 13.03 3.41 -6.81
N TRP A 164 12.29 4.45 -6.45
CA TRP A 164 12.59 5.80 -6.90
C TRP A 164 13.90 6.29 -6.27
N SER A 165 14.81 6.78 -7.11
CA SER A 165 16.15 7.23 -6.70
C SER A 165 16.31 8.75 -6.62
N GLY A 166 15.38 9.53 -7.20
CA GLY A 166 15.43 10.99 -7.23
C GLY A 166 15.76 11.59 -8.60
N ASP A 167 16.57 10.89 -9.39
CA ASP A 167 17.21 11.47 -10.59
C ASP A 167 16.53 11.07 -11.90
N GLU A 168 15.48 10.26 -11.81
CA GLU A 168 14.78 9.72 -12.97
C GLU A 168 13.80 10.73 -13.58
N PHE A 169 13.89 10.90 -14.89
CA PHE A 169 12.92 11.64 -15.67
C PHE A 169 11.78 10.72 -16.12
N PHE A 170 10.54 11.19 -15.93
CA PHE A 170 9.33 10.50 -16.40
C PHE A 170 8.62 11.36 -17.42
N GLU A 171 8.36 10.77 -18.59
CA GLU A 171 7.50 11.39 -19.59
C GLU A 171 6.08 11.59 -19.06
N ARG A 172 5.37 12.53 -19.68
CA ARG A 172 3.96 12.77 -19.34
C ARG A 172 3.13 11.55 -19.71
N ILE A 173 2.22 11.17 -18.82
CA ILE A 173 1.22 10.13 -19.09
C ILE A 173 0.28 10.67 -20.17
N VAL A 174 0.18 9.94 -21.29
CA VAL A 174 -0.66 10.26 -22.44
C VAL A 174 -2.02 9.55 -22.43
N ASP A 175 -2.15 8.44 -21.69
CA ASP A 175 -3.43 7.75 -21.53
C ASP A 175 -4.44 8.67 -20.83
N GLU A 176 -5.52 9.01 -21.54
CA GLU A 176 -6.57 9.92 -21.09
C GLU A 176 -7.18 9.51 -19.75
N SER A 177 -7.23 8.20 -19.47
CA SER A 177 -7.72 7.62 -18.21
C SER A 177 -6.86 7.99 -17.02
N PHE A 178 -5.61 8.45 -17.23
CA PHE A 178 -4.63 8.73 -16.18
C PHE A 178 -3.92 10.08 -16.31
N THR A 179 -4.20 10.87 -17.35
CA THR A 179 -3.57 12.20 -17.57
C THR A 179 -3.62 13.16 -16.38
N PHE A 180 -4.58 13.01 -15.47
CA PHE A 180 -4.68 13.82 -14.25
C PHE A 180 -3.49 13.62 -13.30
N LEU A 181 -2.82 12.46 -13.35
CA LEU A 181 -1.64 12.17 -12.53
C LEU A 181 -0.45 13.04 -12.92
N ASN A 182 -0.43 13.61 -14.13
CA ASN A 182 0.60 14.55 -14.56
C ASN A 182 0.71 15.79 -13.65
N LYS A 183 -0.31 16.12 -12.84
CA LYS A 183 -0.23 17.19 -11.84
C LYS A 183 0.71 16.84 -10.68
N LEU A 184 0.96 15.55 -10.43
CA LEU A 184 1.85 15.10 -9.36
C LEU A 184 3.32 15.35 -9.68
N SER A 185 3.73 15.47 -10.94
CA SER A 185 5.14 15.69 -11.30
C SER A 185 5.73 16.94 -10.64
N ALA A 186 4.93 17.97 -10.43
CA ALA A 186 5.34 19.20 -9.75
C ALA A 186 5.18 19.13 -8.21
N VAL A 187 4.32 18.27 -7.68
CA VAL A 187 3.95 18.24 -6.24
C VAL A 187 4.68 17.14 -5.48
N SER A 188 4.81 15.97 -6.09
CA SER A 188 5.53 14.81 -5.57
C SER A 188 6.07 14.01 -6.76
N PRO A 189 7.32 14.30 -7.20
CA PRO A 189 7.98 13.58 -8.28
C PRO A 189 8.03 12.07 -8.02
N GLU A 190 8.26 11.65 -6.77
CA GLU A 190 8.20 10.24 -6.36
C GLU A 190 6.83 9.62 -6.64
N ALA A 191 5.75 10.29 -6.22
CA ALA A 191 4.40 9.78 -6.47
C ALA A 191 4.12 9.68 -7.97
N PHE A 192 4.55 10.68 -8.74
CA PHE A 192 4.41 10.66 -10.18
C PHE A 192 5.17 9.49 -10.83
N ALA A 193 6.42 9.24 -10.42
CA ALA A 193 7.22 8.11 -10.90
C ALA A 193 6.53 6.76 -10.69
N TYR A 194 6.08 6.48 -9.46
CA TYR A 194 5.39 5.23 -9.15
C TYR A 194 4.04 5.10 -9.88
N PHE A 195 3.25 6.17 -9.97
CA PHE A 195 1.99 6.13 -10.75
C PHE A 195 2.24 5.91 -12.24
N SER A 196 3.27 6.55 -12.83
CA SER A 196 3.66 6.30 -14.22
C SER A 196 4.02 4.83 -14.43
N LYS A 197 4.83 4.23 -13.55
CA LYS A 197 5.11 2.78 -13.58
C LYS A 197 3.85 1.93 -13.43
N SER A 198 2.92 2.35 -12.59
CA SER A 198 1.64 1.66 -12.41
C SER A 198 0.83 1.65 -13.71
N VAL A 199 0.73 2.80 -14.38
CA VAL A 199 0.02 2.95 -15.66
C VAL A 199 0.69 2.12 -16.76
N GLU A 200 2.03 2.12 -16.85
CA GLU A 200 2.77 1.25 -17.76
C GLU A 200 2.43 -0.24 -17.55
N GLN A 201 2.29 -0.69 -16.30
CA GLN A 201 1.91 -2.08 -16.01
C GLN A 201 0.45 -2.38 -16.40
N ILE A 202 -0.49 -1.47 -16.12
CA ILE A 202 -1.89 -1.65 -16.50
C ILE A 202 -2.06 -1.65 -18.02
N ALA A 203 -1.36 -0.78 -18.75
CA ALA A 203 -1.42 -0.74 -20.21
C ALA A 203 -0.98 -2.07 -20.86
N LYS A 204 0.05 -2.73 -20.29
CA LYS A 204 0.49 -4.06 -20.74
C LYS A 204 -0.61 -5.12 -20.55
N LEU A 205 -1.42 -5.02 -19.50
CA LEU A 205 -2.52 -5.96 -19.26
C LEU A 205 -3.64 -5.80 -20.29
N SER A 206 -4.02 -4.56 -20.61
CA SER A 206 -5.06 -4.26 -21.60
C SER A 206 -4.66 -4.63 -23.03
N GLY A 207 -3.35 -4.65 -23.33
CA GLY A 207 -2.82 -5.05 -24.65
C GLY A 207 -2.62 -6.56 -24.85
N ILE A 208 -2.94 -7.39 -23.86
CA ILE A 208 -2.82 -8.86 -23.91
C ILE A 208 -4.19 -9.54 -24.15
N GLN A 209 -5.29 -8.78 -24.22
CA GLN A 209 -6.64 -9.28 -24.50
C GLN A 209 -6.98 -9.30 -25.99
#